data_AF-S8D5N6-F1
#
_entry.id   AF-S8D5N6-F1
#
_cell.length_a   1.000
_cell.length_b   1.000
_cell.length_c   1.000
_cell.angle_alpha   90.00
_cell.angle_beta   90.00
_cell.angle_gamma   90.00
#
_symmetry.space_group_name_H-M   'P 1'
#
loop_
_entity.id
_entity.type
_entity.pdbx_description
1 polymer ?
#
loop_
_entity_poly.entity_id
_entity_poly.type
_entity_poly.pdbx_seq_one_letter_code
_entity_poly.pdbx_strand_id
1 'polypeptide(L)' 'LKLIHQVDDKIHGRSTGHYALGTQQPLRGRAKQGGQRVGEMEVWALEGFGVAHILQENRIILERAKK' A
#
# COMPACT_ATOMS: atom_id res chain seq x y z
N LEU A 1 3.32 19.70 28.61
CA LEU A 1 2.96 18.26 28.55
C LEU A 1 3.32 17.74 27.16
N LYS A 2 4.16 16.70 27.05
CA LYS A 2 4.52 16.07 25.77
C LYS A 2 3.63 14.83 25.58
N LEU A 3 2.96 14.73 24.44
CA LEU A 3 2.13 13.57 24.11
C LEU A 3 3.00 12.37 23.74
N ILE A 4 2.50 11.16 23.99
CA ILE A 4 3.19 9.88 23.75
C ILE A 4 3.37 9.54 22.26
N HIS A 5 2.92 10.39 21.34
CA HIS A 5 2.95 10.12 19.91
C HIS A 5 4.32 10.45 19.30
N GLN A 6 5.30 9.57 19.53
CA GLN A 6 6.61 9.71 18.92
C GLN A 6 6.56 9.39 17.42
N VAL A 7 7.47 10.01 16.65
CA VAL A 7 7.60 9.78 15.20
C VAL A 7 8.20 8.40 14.94
N ASP A 8 9.10 7.94 15.81
CA ASP A 8 9.75 6.63 15.70
C ASP A 8 8.73 5.49 15.69
N ASP A 9 7.67 5.62 16.49
CA ASP A 9 6.55 4.67 16.51
C ASP A 9 5.68 4.74 15.25
N LYS A 10 5.89 5.71 14.36
CA LYS A 10 5.07 5.89 13.15
C LYS A 10 5.78 5.50 11.86
N ILE A 11 7.11 5.51 11.85
CA ILE A 11 7.90 5.17 10.66
C ILE A 11 7.69 3.69 10.31
N HIS A 12 7.27 3.44 9.06
CA HIS A 12 7.10 2.10 8.52
C HIS A 12 7.30 2.12 7.00
N GLY A 13 8.20 1.29 6.50
CA GLY A 13 8.47 1.13 5.08
C GLY A 13 8.46 -0.35 4.72
N ARG A 14 7.98 -0.67 3.52
CA ARG A 14 7.94 -2.05 3.00
C ARG A 14 8.51 -2.08 1.59
N SER A 15 9.51 -2.93 1.37
CA SER A 15 10.04 -3.27 0.05
C SER A 15 9.44 -4.59 -0.47
N THR A 16 9.58 -5.66 0.29
CA THR A 16 8.99 -6.99 0.03
C THR A 16 8.45 -7.62 1.32
N GLY A 17 7.55 -8.59 1.22
CA GLY A 17 7.01 -9.27 2.39
C GLY A 17 5.90 -10.26 2.06
N HIS A 18 5.33 -10.88 3.10
CA HIS A 18 4.29 -11.90 2.94
C HIS A 18 3.00 -11.35 2.33
N TYR A 19 2.30 -12.22 1.60
CA TYR A 19 1.03 -11.96 0.92
C TYR A 19 -0.07 -12.85 1.51
N ALA A 20 -1.32 -12.40 1.42
CA ALA A 20 -2.47 -13.18 1.84
C ALA A 20 -2.70 -14.37 0.89
N LEU A 21 -3.01 -15.56 1.39
CA LEU A 21 -3.21 -16.74 0.54
C LEU A 21 -4.39 -16.63 -0.44
N GLY A 22 -5.47 -15.95 -0.04
CA GLY A 22 -6.69 -15.85 -0.86
C GLY A 22 -6.60 -14.78 -1.94
N THR A 23 -6.31 -13.54 -1.55
CA THR A 23 -6.26 -12.41 -2.49
C THR A 23 -4.88 -12.17 -3.08
N GLN A 24 -3.85 -12.85 -2.55
CA GLN A 24 -2.44 -12.61 -2.86
C GLN A 24 -2.09 -11.10 -2.82
N GLN A 25 -2.76 -10.36 -1.94
CA GLN A 25 -2.44 -8.96 -1.64
C GLN A 25 -1.52 -8.86 -0.42
N PRO A 26 -0.73 -7.77 -0.30
CA PRO A 26 0.05 -7.49 0.89
C PRO A 26 -0.81 -7.56 2.16
N LEU A 27 -0.27 -8.16 3.22
CA LEU A 27 -0.96 -8.21 4.51
C LEU A 27 -1.24 -6.82 5.05
N ARG A 28 -2.27 -6.69 5.89
CA ARG A 28 -2.62 -5.43 6.56
C ARG A 28 -1.86 -5.29 7.90
N GLY A 29 -1.45 -4.06 8.19
CA GLY A 29 -0.98 -3.64 9.52
C GLY A 29 0.55 -3.73 9.70
N ARG A 30 1.10 -2.78 10.47
CA ARG A 30 2.54 -2.65 10.73
C ARG A 30 3.15 -3.90 11.36
N ALA A 31 2.46 -4.51 12.31
CA ALA A 31 2.94 -5.68 13.05
C ALA A 31 3.28 -6.88 12.14
N LYS A 32 2.64 -6.98 10.97
CA LYS A 32 2.88 -8.05 9.99
C LYS A 32 3.70 -7.60 8.79
N GLN A 33 4.44 -6.49 8.92
CA GLN A 33 5.13 -5.81 7.82
C GLN A 33 4.19 -5.58 6.63
N GLY A 34 2.98 -5.14 6.94
CA GLY A 34 1.93 -4.94 5.96
C GLY A 34 2.21 -3.80 5.00
N GLY A 35 1.60 -3.86 3.82
CA GLY A 35 1.69 -2.81 2.82
C GLY A 35 0.75 -1.64 3.13
N GLN A 36 1.05 -0.47 2.58
CA GLN A 36 0.12 0.65 2.55
C GLN A 36 -0.97 0.35 1.51
N ARG A 37 -2.24 0.56 1.86
CA ARG A 37 -3.35 0.40 0.92
C ARG A 37 -3.48 1.67 0.10
N VAL A 38 -3.44 1.51 -1.23
CA VAL A 38 -3.88 2.55 -2.16
C VAL A 38 -5.40 2.47 -2.26
N GLY A 39 -6.08 3.53 -1.83
CA GLY A 39 -7.55 3.61 -1.78
C GLY A 39 -8.16 4.14 -3.07
N GLU A 40 -9.48 4.02 -3.21
CA GLU A 40 -10.23 4.54 -4.38
C GLU A 40 -10.02 6.04 -4.58
N MET A 41 -9.94 6.83 -3.50
CA MET A 41 -9.68 8.27 -3.59
C MET A 41 -8.29 8.59 -4.16
N GLU A 42 -7.28 7.76 -3.87
CA GLU A 42 -5.93 7.94 -4.41
C GLU A 42 -5.90 7.55 -5.89
N VAL A 43 -6.65 6.52 -6.28
CA VAL A 43 -6.87 6.14 -7.68
C VAL A 43 -7.53 7.29 -8.45
N TRP A 44 -8.60 7.88 -7.91
CA TRP A 44 -9.27 9.02 -8.54
C TRP A 44 -8.38 10.25 -8.66
N ALA A 45 -7.54 10.52 -7.65
CA ALA A 45 -6.56 11.60 -7.74
C ALA A 45 -5.60 11.36 -8.91
N LEU A 46 -5.03 10.16 -9.03
CA LEU A 46 -4.11 9.80 -10.12
C LEU A 46 -4.79 9.84 -11.50
N GLU A 47 -6.06 9.43 -11.60
CA GLU A 47 -6.86 9.56 -12.81
C GLU A 47 -7.08 11.03 -13.20
N GLY A 48 -7.38 11.89 -12.22
CA GLY A 48 -7.55 13.33 -12.42
C GLY A 48 -6.26 14.06 -12.86
N PHE A 49 -5.09 13.57 -12.44
CA PHE A 49 -3.80 14.09 -12.91
C PHE A 49 -3.39 13.57 -14.30
N GLY A 50 -4.16 12.66 -14.91
CA GLY A 50 -3.85 12.09 -16.24
C GLY A 50 -2.68 11.12 -16.24
N VAL A 51 -2.30 10.58 -15.08
CA VAL A 51 -1.13 9.70 -14.94
C VAL A 51 -1.50 8.23 -15.20
N ALA A 52 -1.93 7.95 -16.43
CA ALA A 52 -2.42 6.64 -16.83
C ALA A 52 -1.35 5.54 -16.68
N HIS A 53 -0.08 5.86 -16.94
CA HIS A 53 1.02 4.89 -16.86
C HIS A 53 1.32 4.44 -15.42
N ILE A 54 1.37 5.36 -14.46
CA ILE A 54 1.60 5.02 -13.04
C ILE A 54 0.41 4.25 -12.47
N LEU A 55 -0.81 4.63 -12.86
CA LEU A 55 -2.02 3.93 -12.45
C LEU A 55 -2.06 2.49 -12.98
N GLN A 56 -1.64 2.29 -14.24
CA GLN A 56 -1.55 0.97 -14.85
C GLN A 56 -0.50 0.09 -14.17
N GLU A 57 0.68 0.63 -13.87
CA GLU A 57 1.74 -0.09 -13.15
C GLU A 57 1.29 -0.52 -11.75
N ASN A 58 0.68 0.39 -11.00
CA ASN A 58 0.13 0.10 -9.68
C ASN A 58 -0.95 -1.00 -9.72
N ARG A 59 -1.85 -0.97 -10.73
CA ARG A 59 -2.90 -1.96 -10.90
C ARG A 59 -2.35 -3.33 -11.31
N ILE A 60 -1.37 -3.37 -12.23
CA ILE A 60 -0.77 -4.62 -12.73
C ILE A 60 -0.01 -5.35 -11.62
N ILE A 61 0.71 -4.64 -10.74
CA ILE A 61 1.43 -5.28 -9.63
C ILE A 61 0.45 -5.95 -8.65
N LEU A 62 -0.73 -5.37 -8.44
CA LEU A 62 -1.77 -5.95 -7.59
C LEU A 62 -2.47 -7.18 -8.21
N GLU A 63 -2.57 -7.25 -9.54
CA GLU A 63 -3.18 -8.39 -10.24
C GLU A 63 -2.18 -9.53 -10.56
N ARG A 64 -0.88 -9.23 -10.70
CA ARG A 64 0.15 -10.25 -10.96
C ARG A 64 0.38 -11.17 -9.78
N ALA A 65 0.25 -10.66 -8.57
CA ALA A 65 0.13 -11.48 -7.39
C ALA A 65 -1.29 -12.06 -7.33
N LYS A 66 -1.78 -12.77 -8.35
CA LYS A 66 -2.98 -13.64 -8.31
C LYS A 66 -2.82 -14.90 -9.18
N LYS A 67 -1.66 -15.06 -9.85
CA LYS A 67 -1.30 -16.24 -10.65
C LYS A 67 -0.26 -17.06 -9.92
#